data_AF-A0A949MG82-F1
#
_entry.id   AF-A0A949MG82-F1
#
_cell.length_a   1.000
_cell.length_b   1.000
_cell.length_c   1.000
_cell.angle_alpha   90.00
_cell.angle_beta   90.00
_cell.angle_gamma   90.00
#
_symmetry.space_group_name_H-M   'P 1'
#
loop_
_entity.id
_entity.type
_entity.pdbx_description
1 polymer ?
#
loop_
_entity_poly.entity_id
_entity_poly.type
_entity_poly.pdbx_seq_one_letter_code
_entity_poly.pdbx_strand_id
1 'polypeptide(L)'
;RAADVVRCVTALAPRTSRAILLTYAPRTPALAAMHAVGRLFPRGDRAPAIEPVEGARLVRSLRDEALLSGWQGGRSQRVSSGFYTSQALEWLR
;
A
#
# COMPACT_ATOMS: atom_id res chain seq x y z
N ARG A 1 6.23 -3.78 -2.22
CA ARG A 1 6.48 -3.69 -0.74
C ARG A 1 6.40 -2.25 -0.25
N ALA A 2 6.31 -2.01 1.08
CA ALA A 2 6.25 -0.66 1.66
C ALA A 2 7.41 0.25 1.22
N ALA A 3 8.63 -0.28 1.19
CA ALA A 3 9.81 0.46 0.73
C ALA A 3 9.70 0.90 -0.74
N ASP A 4 9.09 0.10 -1.61
CA ASP A 4 8.90 0.45 -3.01
C ASP A 4 7.89 1.60 -3.16
N VAL A 5 6.82 1.57 -2.34
CA VAL A 5 5.85 2.67 -2.29
C VAL A 5 6.52 3.97 -1.87
N VAL A 6 7.34 3.95 -0.81
CA VAL A 6 8.09 5.14 -0.35
C VAL A 6 9.00 5.68 -1.46
N ARG A 7 9.74 4.82 -2.16
CA ARG A 7 10.58 5.25 -3.30
C ARG A 7 9.75 5.91 -4.40
N CYS A 8 8.61 5.33 -4.76
CA CYS A 8 7.71 5.90 -5.78
C CYS A 8 7.14 7.26 -5.36
N VAL A 9 6.64 7.38 -4.13
CA VAL A 9 6.09 8.65 -3.61
C VAL A 9 7.17 9.72 -3.58
N THR A 10 8.38 9.37 -3.14
CA THR A 10 9.54 10.27 -3.11
C THR A 10 9.93 10.75 -4.50
N ALA A 11 9.89 9.88 -5.52
CA ALA A 11 10.20 10.26 -6.89
C ALA A 11 9.14 11.19 -7.52
N LEU A 12 7.89 11.11 -7.07
CA LEU A 12 6.78 11.95 -7.55
C LEU A 12 6.69 13.31 -6.85
N ALA A 13 7.15 13.39 -5.59
CA ALA A 13 7.01 14.58 -4.76
C ALA A 13 7.59 15.87 -5.38
N PRO A 14 8.77 15.89 -6.04
CA PRO A 14 9.32 17.12 -6.62
C PRO A 14 8.48 17.73 -7.74
N ARG A 15 7.63 16.93 -8.39
CA ARG A 15 6.78 17.35 -9.52
C ARG A 15 5.31 17.52 -9.14
N THR A 16 5.00 17.41 -7.84
CA THR A 16 3.63 17.44 -7.35
C THR A 16 3.44 18.62 -6.39
N SER A 17 2.47 19.48 -6.69
CA SER A 17 2.32 20.74 -5.95
C SER A 17 1.46 20.63 -4.69
N ARG A 18 0.61 19.60 -4.55
CA ARG A 18 -0.42 19.57 -3.49
C ARG A 18 -0.73 18.21 -2.91
N ALA A 19 -0.93 17.19 -3.73
CA ALA A 19 -1.36 15.87 -3.25
C ALA A 19 -0.85 14.73 -4.14
N ILE A 20 -0.39 13.66 -3.50
CA ILE A 20 -0.14 12.36 -4.13
C ILE A 20 -1.20 11.39 -3.58
N LEU A 21 -2.02 10.86 -4.48
CA LEU A 21 -3.02 9.85 -4.14
C LEU A 21 -2.49 8.48 -4.53
N LEU A 22 -2.49 7.54 -3.59
CA LEU A 22 -2.05 6.18 -3.82
C LEU A 22 -3.06 5.17 -3.30
N THR A 23 -3.08 4.00 -3.94
CA THR A 23 -3.82 2.84 -3.46
C THR A 23 -2.86 1.68 -3.21
N TYR A 24 -3.14 0.88 -2.18
CA TYR A 24 -2.38 -0.33 -1.91
C TYR A 24 -3.30 -1.42 -1.38
N ALA A 25 -2.98 -2.67 -1.68
CA ALA A 25 -3.64 -3.81 -1.06
C ALA A 25 -3.21 -3.89 0.42
N PRO A 26 -4.10 -3.64 1.40
CA PRO A 26 -3.72 -3.69 2.80
C PRO A 26 -3.47 -5.14 3.19
N ARG A 27 -2.46 -5.36 4.05
CA ARG A 27 -2.28 -6.67 4.68
C ARG A 27 -3.45 -6.94 5.63
N THR A 28 -4.39 -7.78 5.22
CA THR A 28 -5.49 -8.24 6.07
C THR A 28 -5.25 -9.69 6.53
N PRO A 29 -5.78 -10.09 7.71
CA PRO A 29 -5.73 -11.48 8.18
C PRO A 29 -6.38 -12.45 7.18
N ALA A 30 -7.48 -12.02 6.54
CA ALA A 30 -8.17 -12.80 5.52
C ALA A 30 -7.30 -13.04 4.27
N LEU A 31 -6.61 -12.01 3.77
CA LEU A 31 -5.62 -12.18 2.69
C LEU A 31 -4.46 -13.09 3.10
N ALA A 32 -3.96 -12.97 4.34
CA ALA A 32 -2.91 -13.84 4.84
C ALA A 32 -3.35 -15.30 4.93
N ALA A 33 -4.59 -15.55 5.36
CA ALA A 33 -5.19 -16.88 5.40
C ALA A 33 -5.42 -17.46 4.00
N MET A 34 -5.95 -16.67 3.05
CA MET A 34 -6.09 -17.10 1.65
C MET A 34 -4.72 -17.39 1.00
N HIS A 35 -3.68 -16.61 1.31
CA HIS A 35 -2.30 -16.88 0.88
C HIS A 35 -1.71 -18.16 1.50
N ALA A 36 -2.20 -18.57 2.67
CA ALA A 36 -1.81 -19.83 3.31
C ALA A 36 -2.56 -21.01 2.67
N VAL A 37 -3.87 -20.87 2.43
CA VAL A 37 -4.70 -21.88 1.75
C VAL A 37 -4.23 -22.10 0.32
N GLY A 38 -3.98 -21.04 -0.46
CA GLY A 38 -3.48 -21.15 -1.84
C GLY A 38 -2.07 -21.73 -1.98
N ARG A 39 -1.29 -21.80 -0.89
CA ARG A 39 0.03 -22.47 -0.86
C ARG A 39 -0.08 -23.99 -0.80
N LEU A 40 -1.23 -24.52 -0.38
CA LEU A 40 -1.56 -25.95 -0.36
C LEU A 40 -2.13 -26.45 -1.71
N PHE A 41 -2.40 -25.55 -2.67
CA PHE A 41 -2.88 -25.90 -4.01
C PHE A 41 -1.73 -26.19 -5.00
N PRO A 42 -1.94 -27.05 -6.02
CA PRO A 42 -0.92 -27.41 -7.02
C PRO A 42 -0.33 -26.17 -7.70
N ARG A 43 0.96 -26.24 -8.08
CA ARG A 43 1.74 -25.11 -8.63
C ARG A 43 1.07 -24.33 -9.77
N GLY A 44 0.18 -24.95 -10.53
CA GLY A 44 -0.53 -24.35 -11.67
C GLY A 44 -1.69 -23.41 -11.32
N ASP A 45 -2.20 -23.46 -10.08
CA ASP A 45 -3.41 -22.72 -9.63
C ASP A 45 -3.11 -21.69 -8.53
N ARG A 46 -1.84 -21.31 -8.38
CA ARG A 46 -1.44 -20.32 -7.37
C ARG A 46 -1.99 -18.95 -7.74
N ALA A 47 -2.75 -18.37 -6.82
CA ALA A 47 -3.15 -16.97 -6.89
C ALA A 47 -1.93 -16.05 -7.13
N PRO A 48 -2.06 -14.99 -7.95
CA PRO A 48 -0.96 -14.10 -8.31
C PRO A 48 -0.25 -13.55 -7.07
N ALA A 49 1.06 -13.30 -7.20
CA ALA A 49 1.90 -12.75 -6.12
C ALA A 49 1.49 -11.31 -5.78
N ILE A 50 0.38 -11.16 -5.08
CA ILE A 50 0.01 -9.91 -4.43
C ILE A 50 1.00 -9.68 -3.28
N GLU A 51 1.51 -8.46 -3.15
CA GLU A 51 2.35 -8.06 -2.01
C GLU A 51 1.57 -7.11 -1.10
N PRO A 52 0.82 -7.62 -0.11
CA PRO A 52 0.07 -6.77 0.79
C PRO A 52 1.00 -5.86 1.59
N VAL A 53 0.59 -4.61 1.72
CA VAL A 53 1.34 -3.60 2.47
C VAL A 53 0.69 -3.36 3.83
N GLU A 54 1.50 -3.35 4.87
CA GLU A 54 1.06 -2.98 6.20
C GLU A 54 0.91 -1.45 6.28
N GLY A 55 -0.32 -0.97 6.40
CA GLY A 55 -0.62 0.46 6.30
C GLY A 55 0.07 1.31 7.37
N ALA A 56 0.09 0.85 8.62
CA ALA A 56 0.75 1.58 9.70
C ALA A 56 2.26 1.73 9.46
N ARG A 57 2.91 0.65 9.00
CA ARG A 57 4.33 0.67 8.62
C ARG A 57 4.59 1.59 7.43
N LEU A 58 3.75 1.52 6.39
CA LEU A 58 3.86 2.41 5.23
C LEU A 58 3.77 3.88 5.63
N VAL A 59 2.74 4.26 6.40
CA VAL A 59 2.56 5.64 6.85
C VAL A 59 3.75 6.11 7.69
N ARG A 60 4.27 5.27 8.59
CA ARG A 60 5.48 5.58 9.36
C ARG A 60 6.67 5.82 8.43
N SER A 61 6.94 4.91 7.51
CA SER A 61 8.07 5.06 6.57
C SER A 61 7.94 6.28 5.65
N LEU A 62 6.72 6.69 5.28
CA LEU A 62 6.51 7.93 4.54
C LEU A 62 6.78 9.19 5.40
N ARG A 63 6.46 9.16 6.70
CA ARG A 63 6.77 10.26 7.63
C ARG A 63 8.25 10.38 7.93
N ASP A 64 8.95 9.24 8.01
CA ASP A 64 10.38 9.19 8.36
C ASP A 64 11.29 9.50 7.15
N GLU A 65 10.73 9.61 5.94
CA GLU A 65 11.48 9.91 4.71
C GLU A 65 11.80 11.41 4.62
N ALA A 66 13.08 11.76 4.75
CA ALA A 66 13.56 13.14 4.76
C ALA A 66 13.20 13.91 3.48
N LEU A 67 13.20 13.24 2.32
CA LEU A 67 12.82 13.85 1.05
C LEU A 67 11.33 14.17 0.93
N LEU A 68 10.51 13.65 1.85
CA LEU A 68 9.10 13.96 2.00
C LEU A 68 8.84 14.96 3.15
N SER A 69 9.87 15.66 3.63
CA SER A 69 9.69 16.76 4.57
C SER A 69 8.68 17.79 4.06
N GLY A 70 7.78 18.23 4.94
CA GLY A 70 6.67 19.12 4.60
C GLY A 70 5.46 18.39 4.00
N TRP A 71 5.56 17.09 3.72
CA TRP A 71 4.39 16.29 3.36
C TRP A 71 3.79 15.59 4.58
N GLN A 72 2.47 15.35 4.55
CA GLN A 72 1.73 14.72 5.64
C GLN A 72 0.61 13.81 5.13
N GLY A 73 0.17 12.88 5.98
CA GLY A 73 -0.99 12.04 5.71
C GLY A 73 -2.29 12.85 5.73
N GLY A 74 -3.07 12.72 4.66
CA GLY A 74 -4.42 13.26 4.54
C GLY A 74 -5.49 12.19 4.73
N ARG A 75 -6.51 12.22 3.88
CA ARG A 75 -7.62 11.26 3.92
C ARG A 75 -7.15 9.84 3.61
N SER A 76 -7.86 8.87 4.16
CA SER A 76 -7.69 7.47 3.79
C SER A 76 -9.04 6.76 3.78
N GLN A 77 -9.22 5.85 2.82
CA GLN A 77 -10.45 5.11 2.66
C GLN A 77 -10.17 3.66 2.31
N ARG A 78 -10.87 2.75 2.97
CA ARG A 78 -10.88 1.34 2.58
C ARG A 78 -11.98 1.10 1.55
N VAL A 79 -11.63 0.45 0.45
CA VAL A 79 -12.56 -0.03 -0.57
C VAL A 79 -12.56 -1.56 -0.51
N SER A 80 -13.73 -2.15 -0.27
CA SER A 80 -13.89 -3.60 -0.16
C SER A 80 -15.14 -4.03 -0.91
N SER A 81 -15.01 -4.98 -1.85
CA SER A 81 -16.13 -5.56 -2.60
C SER A 81 -15.76 -6.98 -3.06
N GLY A 82 -16.51 -7.99 -2.62
CA GLY A 82 -16.18 -9.40 -2.87
C GLY A 82 -14.75 -9.74 -2.46
N PHE A 83 -13.95 -10.18 -3.43
CA PHE A 83 -12.53 -10.53 -3.25
C PHE A 83 -11.57 -9.33 -3.45
N TYR A 84 -12.09 -8.15 -3.79
CA TYR A 84 -11.29 -6.94 -3.94
C TYR A 84 -11.18 -6.20 -2.61
N THR A 85 -9.96 -5.91 -2.18
CA THR A 85 -9.70 -5.02 -1.04
C THR A 85 -8.55 -4.09 -1.38
N SER A 86 -8.77 -2.79 -1.22
CA SER A 86 -7.77 -1.75 -1.44
C SER A 86 -7.89 -0.66 -0.37
N GLN A 87 -6.77 0.00 -0.08
CA GLN A 87 -6.71 1.15 0.80
C GLN A 87 -6.22 2.35 -0.01
N ALA A 88 -7.07 3.36 -0.14
CA ALA A 88 -6.69 4.67 -0.66
C ALA A 88 -6.04 5.50 0.45
N LEU A 89 -4.97 6.21 0.11
CA LEU A 89 -4.25 7.12 0.99
C LEU A 89 -3.90 8.39 0.22
N GLU A 90 -4.15 9.52 0.85
CA GLU A 90 -3.75 10.85 0.40
C GLU A 90 -2.50 11.29 1.16
N TRP A 91 -1.50 11.76 0.41
CA TRP A 91 -0.29 12.38 0.95
C TRP A 91 -0.24 13.83 0.47
N LEU A 92 -0.37 14.78 1.40
CA LEU A 92 -0.51 16.21 1.13
C LEU A 92 0.82 16.93 1.33
N ARG A 93 1.03 18.02 0.59
CA ARG A 93 2.11 18.99 0.81
C ARG A 93 1.58 20.26 1.47
#